data_AF-A9UNY8-F1
#
_entry.id   AF-A9UNY8-F1
#
_cell.length_a   1.000
_cell.length_b   1.000
_cell.length_c   1.000
_cell.angle_alpha   90.00
_cell.angle_beta   90.00
_cell.angle_gamma   90.00
#
_symmetry.space_group_name_H-M   'P 1'
#
loop_
_entity.id
_entity.type
_entity.pdbx_description
1 polymer ?
#
loop_
_entity_poly.entity_id
_entity_poly.type
_entity_poly.pdbx_seq_one_letter_code
_entity_poly.pdbx_strand_id
1 'polypeptide(L)'
;MASKIPQVINMAQVAGRDLVVAAKPVVSRFAALASKELAPPSPAQWPQIKKGLTGLAKDAQSLKFMNLTVKEAASGALVGVEVAMWFFFGEIIGKGSIIGYDV
;
A
#
# COMPACT_ATOMS: atom_id res chain seq x y z
N MET A 1 -39.07 -27.00 -17.03
CA MET A 1 -38.25 -26.21 -16.09
C MET A 1 -36.77 -26.61 -16.02
N ALA A 2 -36.35 -27.80 -16.50
CA ALA A 2 -34.96 -28.27 -16.42
C ALA A 2 -33.92 -27.57 -17.34
N SER A 3 -34.35 -26.81 -18.36
CA SER A 3 -33.46 -26.18 -19.34
C SER A 3 -32.88 -24.82 -18.90
N LYS A 4 -33.45 -24.15 -17.87
CA LYS A 4 -33.00 -22.81 -17.45
C LYS A 4 -31.79 -22.82 -16.52
N ILE A 5 -31.57 -23.91 -15.77
CA ILE A 5 -30.43 -24.08 -14.84
C ILE A 5 -29.07 -24.05 -15.58
N PRO A 6 -28.85 -24.82 -16.67
CA PRO A 6 -27.59 -24.76 -17.41
C PRO A 6 -27.35 -23.39 -18.08
N GLN A 7 -28.42 -22.68 -18.47
CA GLN A 7 -28.30 -21.34 -19.04
C GLN A 7 -27.86 -20.30 -18.00
N VAL A 8 -28.40 -20.36 -16.78
CA VAL A 8 -27.99 -19.46 -15.67
C VAL A 8 -26.54 -19.73 -15.25
N ILE A 9 -26.12 -21.00 -15.21
CA ILE A 9 -24.72 -21.37 -14.94
C ILE A 9 -23.79 -20.79 -16.01
N ASN A 10 -24.14 -20.94 -17.29
CA ASN A 10 -23.35 -20.39 -18.39
C ASN A 10 -23.27 -18.86 -18.32
N MET A 11 -24.37 -18.17 -17.98
CA MET A 11 -24.35 -16.71 -17.83
C MET A 11 -23.53 -16.25 -16.63
N ALA A 12 -23.58 -16.95 -15.50
CA ALA A 12 -22.72 -16.67 -14.35
C ALA A 12 -21.24 -16.88 -14.69
N GLN A 13 -20.92 -17.91 -15.48
CA GLN A 13 -19.56 -18.16 -15.96
C GLN A 13 -19.08 -17.06 -16.92
N VAL A 14 -19.94 -16.57 -17.81
CA VAL A 14 -19.60 -15.45 -18.73
C VAL A 14 -19.39 -14.16 -17.94
N ALA A 15 -20.30 -13.82 -17.02
CA ALA A 15 -20.14 -12.65 -16.15
C ALA A 15 -18.86 -12.73 -15.29
N GLY A 16 -18.53 -13.92 -14.77
CA GLY A 16 -17.27 -14.15 -14.07
C GLY A 16 -16.03 -13.94 -14.95
N ARG A 17 -16.07 -14.38 -16.21
CA ARG A 17 -14.98 -14.14 -17.17
C ARG A 17 -14.86 -12.66 -17.51
N ASP A 18 -15.98 -11.96 -17.68
CA ASP A 18 -15.98 -10.53 -18.00
C ASP A 18 -15.40 -9.70 -16.85
N LEU A 19 -15.69 -10.06 -15.59
CA LEU A 19 -15.06 -9.45 -14.42
C LEU A 19 -13.55 -9.68 -14.38
N VAL A 20 -13.09 -10.89 -14.70
CA VAL A 20 -11.65 -11.19 -14.77
C VAL A 20 -10.98 -10.38 -15.89
N VAL A 21 -11.61 -10.30 -17.07
CA VAL A 21 -11.09 -9.51 -18.19
C VAL A 21 -11.03 -8.02 -17.84
N ALA A 22 -12.03 -7.50 -17.14
CA ALA A 22 -12.07 -6.10 -16.68
C ALA A 22 -11.04 -5.83 -15.57
N ALA A 23 -10.83 -6.76 -14.64
CA ALA A 23 -9.89 -6.59 -13.52
C ALA A 23 -8.42 -6.77 -13.94
N LYS A 24 -8.14 -7.62 -14.95
CA LYS A 24 -6.79 -7.95 -15.42
C LYS A 24 -5.88 -6.73 -15.68
N PRO A 25 -6.30 -5.67 -16.42
CA PRO A 25 -5.43 -4.52 -16.66
C PRO A 25 -5.15 -3.68 -15.39
N VAL A 26 -6.10 -3.62 -14.45
CA VAL A 26 -5.92 -2.88 -13.20
C VAL A 26 -4.92 -3.60 -12.30
N VAL A 27 -5.09 -4.91 -12.14
CA VAL A 27 -4.21 -5.74 -11.32
C VAL A 27 -2.81 -5.81 -11.92
N SER A 28 -2.67 -5.91 -13.25
CA SER A 28 -1.35 -5.93 -13.89
C SER A 28 -0.59 -4.62 -13.71
N ARG A 29 -1.28 -3.48 -13.84
CA ARG A 29 -0.69 -2.16 -13.57
C ARG A 29 -0.31 -2.02 -12.10
N PHE A 30 -1.20 -2.43 -11.20
CA PHE A 30 -0.92 -2.41 -9.76
C PHE A 30 0.30 -3.27 -9.43
N ALA A 31 0.37 -4.49 -9.92
CA ALA A 31 1.51 -5.39 -9.70
C ALA A 31 2.83 -4.79 -10.25
N ALA A 32 2.80 -4.17 -11.43
CA ALA A 32 3.96 -3.52 -12.02
C ALA A 32 4.46 -2.31 -11.21
N LEU A 33 3.57 -1.57 -10.55
CA LEU A 33 3.94 -0.45 -9.67
C LEU A 33 4.38 -0.95 -8.28
N ALA A 34 3.63 -1.89 -7.70
CA ALA A 34 3.91 -2.48 -6.40
C ALA A 34 5.31 -3.11 -6.36
N SER A 35 5.71 -3.82 -7.42
CA SER A 35 7.05 -4.41 -7.52
C SER A 35 8.20 -3.40 -7.53
N LYS A 36 7.93 -2.13 -7.86
CA LYS A 36 8.96 -1.08 -7.88
C LYS A 36 8.95 -0.25 -6.61
N GLU A 37 7.76 0.11 -6.12
CA GLU A 37 7.60 1.07 -5.03
C GLU A 37 7.47 0.40 -3.65
N LEU A 38 6.91 -0.82 -3.59
CA LEU A 38 6.67 -1.55 -2.33
C LEU A 38 7.69 -2.67 -2.08
N ALA A 39 8.66 -2.84 -2.99
CA ALA A 39 9.72 -3.81 -2.80
C ALA A 39 10.64 -3.38 -1.64
N PRO A 40 11.10 -4.34 -0.82
CA PRO A 40 12.08 -4.03 0.20
C PRO A 40 13.34 -3.43 -0.45
N PRO A 41 13.93 -2.39 0.17
CA PRO A 41 15.07 -1.70 -0.40
C PRO A 41 16.26 -2.65 -0.56
N SER A 42 17.03 -2.44 -1.63
CA SER A 42 18.26 -3.20 -1.87
C SER A 42 19.31 -2.83 -0.81
N PRO A 43 20.17 -3.77 -0.37
CA PRO A 43 21.21 -3.48 0.60
C PRO A 43 22.12 -2.30 0.23
N ALA A 44 22.32 -2.05 -1.07
CA ALA A 44 23.11 -0.93 -1.58
C ALA A 44 22.49 0.45 -1.29
N GLN A 45 21.19 0.52 -0.99
CA GLN A 45 20.47 1.77 -0.70
C GLN A 45 20.54 2.17 0.78
N TRP A 46 20.99 1.27 1.67
CA TRP A 46 21.11 1.54 3.11
C TRP A 46 21.94 2.77 3.48
N PRO A 47 23.11 3.02 2.87
CA PRO A 47 23.89 4.22 3.17
C PRO A 47 23.13 5.51 2.87
N GLN A 48 22.37 5.53 1.77
CA GLN A 48 21.57 6.69 1.38
C GLN A 48 20.40 6.91 2.34
N ILE A 49 19.72 5.84 2.78
CA ILE A 49 18.65 5.91 3.79
C ILE A 49 19.18 6.49 5.11
N LYS A 50 20.33 5.98 5.60
CA LYS A 50 20.98 6.51 6.82
C LYS A 50 21.34 7.99 6.68
N LYS A 51 21.84 8.40 5.52
CA LYS A 51 22.14 9.81 5.23
C LYS A 51 20.88 10.68 5.27
N GLY A 52 19.77 10.20 4.71
CA GLY A 52 18.48 10.88 4.76
C GLY A 52 17.95 11.07 6.19
N LEU A 53 17.96 9.99 6.99
CA LEU A 53 17.53 10.03 8.40
C LEU A 53 18.38 10.99 9.24
N THR A 54 19.71 10.94 9.08
CA THR A 54 20.61 11.85 9.80
C THR A 54 20.47 13.30 9.35
N GLY A 55 20.14 13.55 8.09
CA GLY A 55 19.78 14.87 7.57
C GLY A 55 18.51 15.42 8.25
N LEU A 56 17.44 14.61 8.30
CA LEU A 56 16.19 14.98 8.98
C LEU A 56 16.40 15.30 10.46
N ALA A 57 17.23 14.52 11.16
CA ALA A 57 17.56 14.78 12.57
C ALA A 57 18.26 16.15 12.75
N LYS A 58 19.19 16.50 11.85
CA LYS A 58 19.85 17.81 11.87
C LYS A 58 18.90 18.96 11.52
N ASP A 59 18.01 18.76 10.56
CA ASP A 59 17.00 19.75 10.17
C ASP A 59 15.99 20.00 11.32
N ALA A 60 15.67 18.96 12.09
CA ALA A 60 14.87 19.07 13.31
C ALA A 60 15.61 19.85 14.42
N GLN A 61 16.88 19.52 14.66
CA GLN A 61 17.72 20.22 15.67
C GLN A 61 17.94 21.69 15.35
N SER A 62 18.08 22.03 14.06
CA SER A 62 18.27 23.40 13.59
C SER A 62 16.98 24.21 13.46
N LEU A 63 15.83 23.63 13.86
CA LEU A 63 14.49 24.23 13.75
C LEU A 63 14.13 24.67 12.32
N LYS A 64 14.76 24.06 11.31
CA LYS A 64 14.59 24.44 9.91
C LYS A 64 13.18 24.12 9.39
N PHE A 65 12.47 23.22 10.06
CA PHE A 65 11.07 22.91 9.79
C PHE A 65 10.12 24.11 9.95
N MET A 66 10.52 25.16 10.69
CA MET A 66 9.71 26.39 10.81
C MET A 66 9.65 27.20 9.52
N ASN A 67 10.58 26.97 8.57
CA ASN A 67 10.60 27.65 7.27
C ASN A 67 9.89 26.86 6.18
N LEU A 68 9.25 25.72 6.50
CA LEU A 68 8.53 24.91 5.52
C LEU A 68 7.22 25.57 5.11
N THR A 69 6.88 25.47 3.82
CA THR A 69 5.55 25.86 3.36
C THR A 69 4.50 24.87 3.87
N VAL A 70 3.26 25.34 4.04
CA VAL A 70 2.15 24.49 4.53
C VAL A 70 1.95 23.26 3.63
N LYS A 71 2.15 23.40 2.32
CA LYS A 71 2.04 22.30 1.35
C LYS A 71 3.09 21.22 1.60
N GLU A 72 4.34 21.62 1.82
CA GLU A 72 5.44 20.69 2.10
C GLU A 72 5.21 19.98 3.43
N ALA A 73 4.87 20.74 4.49
CA ALA A 73 4.57 20.19 5.80
C ALA A 73 3.40 19.18 5.74
N ALA A 74 2.32 19.52 5.04
CA ALA A 74 1.18 18.62 4.88
C ALA A 74 1.55 17.34 4.12
N SER A 75 2.33 17.45 3.03
CA SER A 75 2.78 16.27 2.28
C SER A 75 3.67 15.35 3.12
N GLY A 76 4.60 15.90 3.89
CA GLY A 76 5.46 15.13 4.79
C GLY A 76 4.67 14.49 5.93
N ALA A 77 3.67 15.18 6.46
CA ALA A 77 2.78 14.63 7.49
C ALA A 77 1.95 13.45 6.96
N LEU A 78 1.41 13.54 5.74
CA LEU A 78 0.67 12.43 5.12
C LEU A 78 1.54 11.18 4.95
N VAL A 79 2.79 11.35 4.47
CA VAL A 79 3.75 10.23 4.38
C VAL A 79 4.09 9.69 5.77
N GLY A 80 4.26 10.56 6.77
CA GLY A 80 4.50 10.13 8.16
C GLY A 80 3.35 9.29 8.73
N VAL A 81 2.11 9.67 8.45
CA VAL A 81 0.92 8.90 8.83
C VAL A 81 0.88 7.56 8.08
N GLU A 82 1.20 7.53 6.79
CA GLU A 82 1.26 6.28 6.01
C GLU A 82 2.27 5.29 6.61
N VAL A 83 3.47 5.76 6.97
CA VAL A 83 4.49 4.92 7.63
C VAL A 83 3.99 4.41 8.98
N ALA A 84 3.27 5.22 9.76
CA ALA A 84 2.65 4.78 11.00
C ALA A 84 1.54 3.73 10.77
N MET A 85 0.77 3.86 9.68
CA MET A 85 -0.25 2.86 9.32
C MET A 85 0.36 1.50 8.98
N TRP A 86 1.56 1.45 8.38
CA TRP A 86 2.27 0.19 8.13
C TRP A 86 2.59 -0.61 9.40
N PHE A 87 2.78 0.06 10.54
CA PHE A 87 2.91 -0.62 11.83
C PHE A 87 1.63 -1.38 12.21
N PHE A 88 0.46 -0.78 12.04
CA PHE A 88 -0.83 -1.43 12.32
C PHE A 88 -1.14 -2.57 11.33
N PHE A 89 -0.74 -2.45 10.06
CA PHE A 89 -0.79 -3.58 9.13
C PHE A 89 0.07 -4.75 9.62
N GLY A 90 1.25 -4.48 10.19
CA GLY A 90 2.09 -5.48 10.84
C GLY A 90 1.40 -6.14 12.04
N GLU A 91 0.69 -5.37 12.87
CA GLU A 91 -0.10 -5.90 13.98
C GLU A 91 -1.24 -6.81 13.48
N ILE A 92 -1.97 -6.41 12.44
CA ILE A 92 -3.05 -7.23 11.84
C ILE A 92 -2.48 -8.58 11.35
N ILE A 93 -1.32 -8.57 10.69
CA ILE A 93 -0.65 -9.80 10.24
C ILE A 93 -0.18 -10.64 11.45
N GLY A 94 0.41 -10.01 12.46
CA GLY A 94 0.92 -10.70 13.65
C GLY A 94 -0.16 -11.29 14.54
N LYS A 95 -1.33 -10.65 14.60
CA LYS A 95 -2.51 -11.10 15.34
C LYS A 95 -3.34 -12.13 14.57
N GLY A 96 -3.28 -12.11 13.24
CA GLY A 96 -4.08 -13.00 12.38
C GLY A 96 -5.56 -12.64 12.30
N SER A 97 -5.99 -11.51 12.86
CA SER A 97 -7.38 -11.02 12.78
C SER A 97 -7.41 -9.55 12.38
N ILE A 98 -8.37 -9.22 11.52
CA ILE A 98 -8.66 -7.83 11.10
C ILE A 98 -9.36 -7.07 12.23
N ILE A 99 -10.12 -7.76 13.09
CA ILE A 99 -10.91 -7.13 14.16
C ILE A 99 -10.59 -7.81 15.49
N GLY A 100 -10.04 -7.05 16.43
CA GLY A 100 -9.74 -7.53 17.78
C GLY A 100 -8.70 -8.66 17.81
N TYR A 101 -8.31 -9.06 19.02
CA TYR A 101 -7.61 -10.32 19.24
C TYR A 101 -8.66 -11.43 19.28
N ASP A 102 -8.38 -12.55 18.64
CA ASP A 102 -9.16 -13.77 18.80
C ASP A 102 -8.86 -14.31 20.20
N VAL A 103 -9.75 -14.01 21.15
CA VAL A 103 -9.64 -14.38 22.58
C VAL A 103 -10.62 -15.47 22.94
#